data_AF-A0A7S3NYF0-F1
#
_entry.id   AF-A0A7S3NYF0-F1
#
_cell.length_a   1.000
_cell.length_b   1.000
_cell.length_c   1.000
_cell.angle_alpha   90.00
_cell.angle_beta   90.00
_cell.angle_gamma   90.00
#
_symmetry.space_group_name_H-M   'P 1'
#
loop_
_entity.id
_entity.type
_entity.pdbx_description
1 polymer ?
#
loop_
_entity_poly.entity_id
_entity_poly.type
_entity_poly.pdbx_seq_one_letter_code
_entity_poly.pdbx_strand_id
1 'polypeptide(L)'
;DIGDDQEDFKEQMSSDFPNSGISVEINIANKSTSHTDSYIPLKAGTSGLMMKNPPYHIKDAEDFEPLYTPKESILEDCLRREAERVAHQENLMNRVVYDAIDPSPYSGSVKVKEGELTPFYHPQSEDDFTLVFESRFESGNLRRAIQVYEYEYDLILKPDYNTRGNIQWYYFRISNVKKNKLYRFNIINLMKPDSLYNHGMRPIMYSETEAKKMGKGWQREGDDVCYYQNSMKRKNSGYYYTLTWNATFKHDNDTVYFAHCYPYTYTDLCRYLNQLEADPKKKARMVRKTLCQTLAKNNVDLLTITSFNSDPEAAKHKKGILLSARVHPGETCSSYMMKGIIDYLTGPTLNAKILRDNFVFNVIPMLNPDGVINGNTRCSLAGVDLNRC
;
A
#
# COMPACT_ATOMS: atom_id res chain seq x y z
N ASP A 1 -40.33 -14.23 -42.03
CA ASP A 1 -39.70 -15.56 -42.01
C ASP A 1 -38.22 -15.49 -42.31
N ILE A 2 -37.44 -15.36 -41.25
CA ILE A 2 -36.36 -16.26 -40.80
C ILE A 2 -36.13 -15.83 -39.35
N GLY A 3 -36.53 -16.69 -38.42
CA GLY A 3 -36.55 -16.44 -36.98
C GLY A 3 -35.39 -17.13 -36.26
N ASP A 4 -35.13 -16.56 -35.08
CA ASP A 4 -34.36 -16.98 -33.91
C ASP A 4 -33.82 -18.42 -33.83
N ASP A 5 -32.52 -18.51 -33.50
CA ASP A 5 -31.87 -19.64 -32.82
C ASP A 5 -30.62 -19.12 -32.08
N GLN A 6 -30.78 -18.62 -30.85
CA GLN A 6 -29.71 -18.52 -29.83
C GLN A 6 -30.30 -18.58 -28.41
N GLU A 7 -30.80 -19.74 -28.02
CA GLU A 7 -30.90 -20.17 -26.62
C GLU A 7 -30.37 -21.61 -26.55
N ASP A 8 -29.22 -21.81 -25.90
CA ASP A 8 -28.84 -23.04 -25.16
C ASP A 8 -27.33 -23.05 -24.89
N PHE A 9 -26.88 -22.36 -23.85
CA PHE A 9 -25.60 -22.65 -23.16
C PHE A 9 -25.67 -22.10 -21.72
N LYS A 10 -26.66 -22.56 -20.95
CA LYS A 10 -26.76 -22.35 -19.50
C LYS A 10 -27.41 -23.57 -18.84
N GLU A 11 -26.75 -24.72 -18.88
CA GLU A 11 -26.97 -25.81 -17.92
C GLU A 11 -26.01 -26.96 -18.20
N GLN A 12 -24.85 -26.97 -17.53
CA GLN A 12 -24.09 -28.19 -17.17
C GLN A 12 -22.76 -27.77 -16.53
N MET A 13 -22.79 -27.53 -15.22
CA MET A 13 -21.68 -27.83 -14.29
C MET A 13 -22.19 -27.54 -12.87
N SER A 14 -23.11 -28.39 -12.45
CA SER A 14 -23.51 -28.59 -11.05
C SER A 14 -23.44 -30.09 -10.83
N SER A 15 -22.94 -30.49 -9.65
CA SER A 15 -22.63 -31.85 -9.19
C SER A 15 -21.34 -32.48 -9.74
N ASP A 16 -20.25 -32.34 -8.97
CA ASP A 16 -19.53 -33.50 -8.39
C ASP A 16 -18.19 -33.06 -7.80
N PHE A 17 -18.18 -32.67 -6.53
CA PHE A 17 -16.99 -32.79 -5.69
C PHE A 17 -17.41 -33.32 -4.31
N PRO A 18 -16.91 -34.49 -3.88
CA PRO A 18 -17.23 -35.05 -2.58
C PRO A 18 -16.64 -34.16 -1.48
N ASN A 19 -17.52 -33.81 -0.55
CA ASN A 19 -17.27 -33.02 0.64
C ASN A 19 -16.39 -33.82 1.63
N SER A 20 -15.08 -33.88 1.39
CA SER A 20 -14.13 -34.41 2.39
C SER A 20 -13.85 -33.29 3.39
N GLY A 21 -14.70 -33.21 4.42
CA GLY A 21 -14.49 -32.36 5.59
C GLY A 21 -13.20 -32.76 6.32
N ILE A 22 -12.09 -32.15 5.92
CA ILE A 22 -10.90 -32.04 6.75
C ILE A 22 -11.06 -30.70 7.48
N SER A 23 -11.65 -30.76 8.67
CA SER A 23 -11.60 -29.68 9.64
C SER A 23 -10.14 -29.47 10.03
N VAL A 24 -9.47 -28.52 9.37
CA VAL A 24 -8.23 -27.96 9.89
C VAL A 24 -8.64 -27.10 11.08
N GLU A 25 -8.59 -27.67 12.27
CA GLU A 25 -8.59 -26.88 13.50
C GLU A 25 -7.41 -25.91 13.43
N ILE A 26 -7.70 -24.66 13.03
CA ILE A 26 -6.79 -23.55 13.25
C ILE A 26 -6.81 -23.32 14.74
N ASN A 27 -5.92 -24.03 15.42
CA ASN A 27 -5.65 -23.84 16.82
C ASN A 27 -5.02 -22.45 16.95
N ILE A 28 -5.87 -21.43 17.22
CA ILE A 28 -5.44 -20.09 17.62
C ILE A 28 -4.90 -20.22 19.05
N ALA A 29 -3.80 -20.95 19.18
CA ALA A 29 -2.96 -20.85 20.34
C ALA A 29 -2.32 -19.47 20.28
N ASN A 30 -2.58 -18.66 21.29
CA ASN A 30 -1.85 -17.44 21.64
C ASN A 30 -0.34 -17.74 21.75
N LYS A 31 0.32 -17.91 20.61
CA LYS A 31 1.76 -17.71 20.51
C LYS A 31 1.95 -16.22 20.40
N SER A 32 2.35 -15.63 21.51
CA SER A 32 3.30 -14.53 21.50
C SER A 32 4.41 -14.89 20.50
N THR A 33 4.26 -14.48 19.24
CA THR A 33 5.27 -14.71 18.21
C THR A 33 6.38 -13.71 18.45
N SER A 34 7.33 -14.08 19.29
CA SER A 34 8.65 -13.44 19.43
C SER A 34 9.53 -13.66 18.18
N HIS A 35 8.95 -13.54 16.98
CA HIS A 35 9.67 -13.71 15.72
C HIS A 35 10.31 -12.39 15.30
N THR A 36 11.45 -12.11 15.93
CA THR A 36 12.49 -11.20 15.42
C THR A 36 11.97 -9.88 14.84
N ASP A 37 11.41 -9.04 15.70
CA ASP A 37 11.26 -7.59 15.47
C ASP A 37 12.61 -6.87 15.54
N SER A 38 13.67 -7.48 14.98
CA SER A 38 14.93 -6.79 14.82
C SER A 38 14.71 -5.63 13.86
N TYR A 39 14.81 -4.42 14.38
CA TYR A 39 14.81 -3.19 13.60
C TYR A 39 15.73 -3.36 12.38
N ILE A 40 15.16 -3.22 11.18
CA ILE A 40 15.93 -3.25 9.93
C ILE A 40 16.32 -1.80 9.65
N PRO A 41 17.63 -1.45 9.69
CA PRO A 41 18.06 -0.09 9.44
C PRO A 41 17.79 0.29 7.99
N LEU A 42 16.75 1.11 7.79
CA LEU A 42 16.38 1.65 6.49
C LEU A 42 17.23 2.86 6.16
N LYS A 43 17.65 2.98 4.90
CA LYS A 43 18.33 4.18 4.41
C LYS A 43 17.37 4.92 3.49
N ALA A 44 16.72 5.95 4.00
CA ALA A 44 15.79 6.75 3.20
C ALA A 44 16.50 7.46 2.03
N GLY A 45 17.77 7.84 2.20
CA GLY A 45 18.51 8.61 1.18
C GLY A 45 17.97 10.03 0.98
N THR A 46 17.14 10.50 1.92
CA THR A 46 16.51 11.82 1.94
C THR A 46 16.69 12.44 3.32
N SER A 47 16.54 13.76 3.43
CA SER A 47 16.67 14.49 4.71
C SER A 47 15.42 14.37 5.60
N GLY A 48 14.35 13.74 5.10
CA GLY A 48 13.11 13.57 5.85
C GLY A 48 13.30 12.60 7.01
N LEU A 49 12.93 13.04 8.22
CA LEU A 49 12.86 12.14 9.38
C LEU A 49 11.72 11.14 9.17
N MET A 50 12.00 9.87 9.47
CA MET A 50 11.01 8.78 9.45
C MET A 50 10.92 8.14 10.83
N MET A 51 9.75 7.58 11.14
CA MET A 51 9.56 6.73 12.31
C MET A 51 10.59 5.61 12.25
N LYS A 52 11.26 5.38 13.38
CA LYS A 52 12.27 4.34 13.50
C LYS A 52 11.72 2.98 13.11
N ASN A 53 10.57 2.58 13.66
CA ASN A 53 9.95 1.32 13.29
C ASN A 53 8.81 1.56 12.31
N PRO A 54 8.77 0.86 11.16
CA PRO A 54 7.61 0.90 10.29
C PRO A 54 6.42 0.25 11.00
N PRO A 55 5.19 0.73 10.74
CA PRO A 55 3.99 0.14 11.30
C PRO A 55 3.83 -1.31 10.80
N TYR A 56 3.61 -2.24 11.73
CA TYR A 56 3.32 -3.64 11.43
C TYR A 56 1.82 -3.84 11.25
N HIS A 57 1.46 -4.58 10.21
CA HIS A 57 0.07 -4.87 9.88
C HIS A 57 -0.13 -6.37 9.73
N ILE A 58 -1.26 -6.87 10.19
CA ILE A 58 -1.78 -8.17 9.76
C ILE A 58 -1.91 -8.13 8.23
N LYS A 59 -1.33 -9.13 7.55
CA LYS A 59 -1.25 -9.19 6.09
C LYS A 59 -2.31 -10.10 5.48
N ASP A 60 -3.07 -10.81 6.30
CA ASP A 60 -4.19 -11.63 5.85
C ASP A 60 -5.29 -10.73 5.29
N ALA A 61 -5.83 -11.12 4.15
CA ALA A 61 -6.95 -10.48 3.49
C ALA A 61 -8.07 -11.52 3.34
N GLU A 62 -9.33 -11.07 3.32
CA GLU A 62 -10.48 -11.94 3.08
C GLU A 62 -10.50 -12.45 1.63
N ASP A 63 -11.06 -13.64 1.40
CA ASP A 63 -10.91 -14.40 0.15
C ASP A 63 -11.57 -13.75 -1.08
N PHE A 64 -12.54 -12.85 -0.90
CA PHE A 64 -13.20 -12.13 -2.01
C PHE A 64 -13.88 -10.84 -1.56
N GLU A 65 -13.54 -9.72 -2.21
CA GLU A 65 -14.18 -8.41 -1.99
C GLU A 65 -14.83 -7.93 -3.30
N PRO A 66 -16.17 -7.79 -3.39
CA PRO A 66 -16.83 -7.31 -4.60
C PRO A 66 -16.46 -5.85 -4.90
N LEU A 67 -16.53 -5.48 -6.18
CA LEU A 67 -16.40 -4.08 -6.59
C LEU A 67 -17.55 -3.25 -6.01
N TYR A 68 -17.23 -2.05 -5.52
CA TYR A 68 -18.22 -1.09 -5.07
C TYR A 68 -19.02 -0.57 -6.26
N THR A 69 -20.34 -0.51 -6.15
CA THR A 69 -21.18 0.13 -7.16
C THR A 69 -21.34 1.62 -6.80
N PRO A 70 -20.75 2.54 -7.59
CA PRO A 70 -20.89 3.96 -7.29
C PRO A 70 -22.34 4.42 -7.44
N LYS A 71 -22.75 5.37 -6.60
CA LYS A 71 -24.02 6.08 -6.75
C LYS A 71 -24.02 6.84 -8.09
N GLU A 72 -25.07 6.72 -8.89
CA GLU A 72 -25.13 7.35 -10.22
C GLU A 72 -24.91 8.88 -10.17
N SER A 73 -25.47 9.56 -9.18
CA SER A 73 -25.35 11.02 -9.03
C SER A 73 -24.05 11.47 -8.35
N ILE A 74 -23.11 10.58 -8.03
CA ILE A 74 -21.98 10.91 -7.18
C ILE A 74 -21.11 12.03 -7.76
N LEU A 75 -20.92 12.05 -9.08
CA LEU A 75 -20.14 13.09 -9.75
C LEU A 75 -20.81 14.45 -9.64
N GLU A 76 -22.12 14.52 -9.92
CA GLU A 76 -22.90 15.75 -9.80
C GLU A 76 -22.93 16.28 -8.37
N ASP A 77 -23.08 15.37 -7.40
CA ASP A 77 -23.05 15.71 -5.97
C ASP A 77 -21.68 16.28 -5.55
N CYS A 78 -20.58 15.72 -6.06
CA CYS A 78 -19.23 16.22 -5.80
C CYS A 78 -18.98 17.61 -6.43
N LEU A 79 -19.41 17.81 -7.68
CA LEU A 79 -19.26 19.09 -8.37
C LEU A 79 -20.11 20.19 -7.73
N ARG A 80 -21.33 19.87 -7.29
CA ARG A 80 -22.19 20.81 -6.54
C ARG A 80 -21.52 21.25 -5.24
N ARG A 81 -20.96 20.32 -4.47
CA ARG A 81 -20.21 20.62 -3.24
C ARG A 81 -18.98 21.49 -3.51
N GLU A 82 -18.23 21.24 -4.58
CA GLU A 82 -17.08 22.10 -4.94
C GLU A 82 -17.55 23.53 -5.27
N ALA A 83 -18.65 23.68 -6.02
CA ALA A 83 -19.23 24.97 -6.32
C ALA A 83 -19.71 25.71 -5.05
N GLU A 84 -20.37 25.01 -4.11
CA GLU A 84 -20.78 25.57 -2.81
C GLU A 84 -19.56 26.03 -2.00
N ARG A 85 -18.48 25.23 -1.95
CA ARG A 85 -17.22 25.61 -1.27
C ARG A 85 -16.58 26.85 -1.88
N VAL A 86 -16.68 27.02 -3.20
CA VAL A 86 -16.17 28.21 -3.91
C VAL A 86 -17.04 29.44 -3.63
N ALA A 87 -18.37 29.27 -3.56
CA ALA A 87 -19.31 30.35 -3.32
C ALA A 87 -19.29 30.86 -1.86
N HIS A 88 -19.00 29.97 -0.91
CA HIS A 88 -19.09 30.23 0.53
C HIS A 88 -17.75 30.02 1.25
N GLN A 89 -16.70 30.72 0.79
CA GLN A 89 -15.36 30.57 1.35
C GLN A 89 -15.27 30.97 2.84
N GLU A 90 -16.15 31.86 3.30
CA GLU A 90 -16.28 32.29 4.69
C GLU A 90 -16.63 31.14 5.65
N ASN A 91 -17.22 30.06 5.15
CA ASN A 91 -17.60 28.89 5.96
C ASN A 91 -16.45 27.88 6.10
N LEU A 92 -15.34 28.06 5.37
CA LEU A 92 -14.22 27.13 5.37
C LEU A 92 -13.28 27.39 6.55
N MET A 93 -12.95 26.32 7.30
CA MET A 93 -11.96 26.40 8.39
C MET A 93 -10.53 26.62 7.88
N ASN A 94 -10.18 25.95 6.77
CA ASN A 94 -8.86 26.00 6.11
C ASN A 94 -7.65 25.90 7.06
N ARG A 95 -7.75 25.03 8.07
CA ARG A 95 -6.69 24.85 9.08
C ARG A 95 -5.72 23.75 8.65
N VAL A 96 -4.43 24.07 8.52
CA VAL A 96 -3.39 23.05 8.28
C VAL A 96 -3.18 22.25 9.55
N VAL A 97 -3.54 20.97 9.54
CA VAL A 97 -3.44 20.06 10.70
C VAL A 97 -2.34 19.03 10.53
N TYR A 98 -1.68 19.01 9.37
CA TYR A 98 -0.51 18.17 9.13
C TYR A 98 0.37 18.72 8.03
N ASP A 99 1.67 18.66 8.23
CA ASP A 99 2.69 18.89 7.23
C ASP A 99 3.85 17.92 7.45
N ALA A 100 4.26 17.20 6.40
CA ALA A 100 5.35 16.24 6.49
C ALA A 100 6.74 16.88 6.41
N ILE A 101 6.84 18.15 6.00
CA ILE A 101 8.11 18.85 5.74
C ILE A 101 8.25 20.08 6.63
N ASP A 102 7.22 20.90 6.69
CA ASP A 102 7.25 22.16 7.42
C ASP A 102 7.11 21.90 8.93
N PRO A 103 7.79 22.68 9.78
CA PRO A 103 7.67 22.54 11.23
C PRO A 103 6.24 22.84 11.68
N SER A 104 5.79 22.15 12.73
CA SER A 104 4.45 22.40 13.25
C SER A 104 4.37 23.71 14.02
N PRO A 105 3.37 24.57 13.73
CA PRO A 105 3.10 25.77 14.50
C PRO A 105 2.47 25.46 15.87
N TYR A 106 2.06 24.21 16.12
CA TYR A 106 1.44 23.75 17.36
C TYR A 106 2.44 23.20 18.37
N SER A 107 3.69 22.96 17.96
CA SER A 107 4.68 22.21 18.75
C SER A 107 5.21 22.93 19.98
N GLY A 108 4.98 24.25 20.14
CA GLY A 108 5.60 25.05 21.21
C GLY A 108 7.10 24.78 21.40
N SER A 109 7.62 24.99 22.60
CA SER A 109 8.97 24.60 23.03
C SER A 109 9.01 23.17 23.60
N VAL A 110 8.32 22.21 22.97
CA VAL A 110 8.43 20.79 23.37
C VAL A 110 9.84 20.30 23.06
N LYS A 111 10.57 19.89 24.11
CA LYS A 111 11.87 19.23 23.96
C LYS A 111 11.65 17.86 23.32
N VAL A 112 11.86 17.80 22.00
CA VAL A 112 11.85 16.54 21.25
C VAL A 112 13.08 15.73 21.66
N LYS A 113 12.89 14.46 22.04
CA LYS A 113 14.02 13.53 22.19
C LYS A 113 14.64 13.30 20.82
N GLU A 114 15.97 13.30 20.75
CA GLU A 114 16.69 13.06 19.51
C GLU A 114 16.24 11.74 18.86
N GLY A 115 15.70 11.83 17.64
CA GLY A 115 15.19 10.68 16.88
C GLY A 115 13.71 10.31 17.07
N GLU A 116 12.94 11.03 17.90
CA GLU A 116 11.49 10.85 18.01
C GLU A 116 10.72 11.85 17.14
N LEU A 117 9.72 11.37 16.39
CA LEU A 117 8.82 12.23 15.62
C LEU A 117 7.68 12.71 16.52
N THR A 118 7.52 14.02 16.65
CA THR A 118 6.34 14.60 17.29
C THR A 118 5.19 14.73 16.29
N PRO A 119 3.93 14.50 16.72
CA PRO A 119 2.75 14.83 15.93
C PRO A 119 2.80 16.28 15.43
N PHE A 120 2.29 16.53 14.22
CA PHE A 120 2.18 17.90 13.73
C PHE A 120 1.08 18.65 14.50
N TYR A 121 -0.08 18.04 14.73
CA TYR A 121 -1.14 18.61 15.53
C TYR A 121 -1.26 17.88 16.87
N HIS A 122 -1.49 18.64 17.94
CA HIS A 122 -1.77 18.12 19.26
C HIS A 122 -3.22 18.45 19.63
N PRO A 123 -4.08 17.46 19.91
CA PRO A 123 -5.42 17.72 20.41
C PRO A 123 -5.38 18.59 21.68
N GLN A 124 -6.21 19.64 21.73
CA GLN A 124 -6.18 20.64 22.79
C GLN A 124 -7.08 20.29 23.98
N SER A 125 -8.06 19.42 23.78
CA SER A 125 -9.00 18.93 24.80
C SER A 125 -9.57 17.56 24.37
N GLU A 126 -10.31 16.90 25.26
CA GLU A 126 -11.00 15.64 24.93
C GLU A 126 -12.08 15.81 23.85
N ASP A 127 -12.69 17.00 23.80
CA ASP A 127 -13.69 17.39 22.80
C ASP A 127 -13.07 17.79 21.45
N ASP A 128 -11.75 17.88 21.36
CA ASP A 128 -11.07 18.18 20.11
C ASP A 128 -11.29 17.03 19.11
N PHE A 129 -12.04 17.32 18.05
CA PHE A 129 -12.39 16.37 16.99
C PHE A 129 -11.38 16.36 15.83
N THR A 130 -10.31 17.16 15.93
CA THR A 130 -9.33 17.31 14.86
C THR A 130 -8.50 16.04 14.71
N LEU A 131 -8.51 15.46 13.51
CA LEU A 131 -7.66 14.31 13.21
C LEU A 131 -6.18 14.66 13.26
N VAL A 132 -5.39 13.77 13.84
CA VAL A 132 -3.94 13.84 13.85
C VAL A 132 -3.39 12.92 12.76
N PHE A 133 -2.84 13.50 11.70
CA PHE A 133 -2.28 12.75 10.58
C PHE A 133 -0.80 12.45 10.77
N GLU A 134 -0.33 11.36 10.16
CA GLU A 134 1.09 11.04 10.02
C GLU A 134 1.35 10.20 8.77
N SER A 135 2.48 10.43 8.12
CA SER A 135 2.97 9.68 6.95
C SER A 135 4.49 9.55 6.90
N ARG A 136 5.21 10.05 7.91
CA ARG A 136 6.67 9.96 8.05
C ARG A 136 7.05 8.58 8.58
N PHE A 137 6.71 7.54 7.85
CA PHE A 137 7.12 6.15 8.10
C PHE A 137 7.40 5.48 6.75
N GLU A 138 7.99 4.28 6.78
CA GLU A 138 8.33 3.55 5.56
C GLU A 138 7.14 3.41 4.60
N SER A 139 7.34 3.76 3.32
CA SER A 139 6.32 3.80 2.27
C SER A 139 5.20 4.83 2.47
N GLY A 140 5.24 5.64 3.53
CA GLY A 140 4.21 6.64 3.81
C GLY A 140 4.23 7.82 2.84
N ASN A 141 3.07 8.14 2.27
CA ASN A 141 2.90 9.29 1.39
C ASN A 141 1.62 10.09 1.73
N LEU A 142 1.84 11.19 2.44
CA LEU A 142 1.02 12.39 2.50
C LEU A 142 1.99 13.57 2.66
N ARG A 143 1.70 14.73 2.06
CA ARG A 143 2.50 15.96 2.20
C ARG A 143 1.85 16.93 3.18
N ARG A 144 0.53 17.08 3.11
CA ARG A 144 -0.23 18.04 3.92
C ARG A 144 -1.68 17.59 4.08
N ALA A 145 -2.27 17.87 5.24
CA ALA A 145 -3.71 17.76 5.47
C ALA A 145 -4.27 19.11 5.94
N ILE A 146 -5.37 19.53 5.33
CA ILE A 146 -6.05 20.79 5.59
C ILE A 146 -7.48 20.43 6.01
N GLN A 147 -7.85 20.78 7.24
CA GLN A 147 -9.22 20.66 7.70
C GLN A 147 -10.04 21.80 7.10
N VAL A 148 -10.99 21.46 6.24
CA VAL A 148 -11.84 22.42 5.53
C VAL A 148 -13.19 22.61 6.21
N TYR A 149 -13.73 21.54 6.82
CA TYR A 149 -14.89 21.57 7.72
C TYR A 149 -14.64 20.68 8.94
N GLU A 150 -15.59 20.61 9.87
CA GLU A 150 -15.50 19.85 11.13
C GLU A 150 -14.93 18.42 10.91
N TYR A 151 -15.48 17.68 9.95
CA TYR A 151 -15.06 16.32 9.60
C TYR A 151 -14.64 16.16 8.12
N GLU A 152 -14.24 17.23 7.44
CA GLU A 152 -13.79 17.17 6.05
C GLU A 152 -12.35 17.67 5.89
N TYR A 153 -11.53 16.90 5.16
CA TYR A 153 -10.12 17.16 4.98
C TYR A 153 -9.69 17.12 3.52
N ASP A 154 -9.02 18.19 3.08
CA ASP A 154 -8.28 18.20 1.83
C ASP A 154 -6.84 17.74 2.07
N LEU A 155 -6.42 16.77 1.27
CA LEU A 155 -5.17 16.04 1.38
C LEU A 155 -4.31 16.30 0.14
N ILE A 156 -3.04 16.59 0.37
CA ILE A 156 -2.06 16.82 -0.69
C ILE A 156 -0.99 15.76 -0.56
N LEU A 157 -0.74 14.99 -1.62
CA LEU A 157 0.31 13.98 -1.68
C LEU A 157 1.67 14.58 -2.06
N LYS A 158 2.75 13.91 -1.70
CA LYS A 158 4.09 14.22 -2.20
C LYS A 158 4.22 13.71 -3.64
N PRO A 159 4.75 14.51 -4.59
CA PRO A 159 5.25 13.98 -5.85
C PRO A 159 6.44 13.05 -5.59
N ASP A 160 6.73 12.19 -6.55
CA ASP A 160 7.93 11.34 -6.45
C ASP A 160 9.17 12.21 -6.29
N TYR A 161 10.07 11.79 -5.40
CA TYR A 161 11.32 12.51 -5.13
C TYR A 161 12.07 12.82 -6.43
N ASN A 162 12.61 14.04 -6.49
CA ASN A 162 13.35 14.57 -7.65
C ASN A 162 12.53 14.60 -8.96
N THR A 163 11.20 14.59 -8.87
CA THR A 163 10.29 14.83 -9.99
C THR A 163 9.35 15.99 -9.70
N ARG A 164 8.57 16.40 -10.71
CA ARG A 164 7.46 17.36 -10.56
C ARG A 164 6.09 16.69 -10.73
N GLY A 165 6.02 15.35 -10.64
CA GLY A 165 4.80 14.60 -10.93
C GLY A 165 4.78 13.20 -10.32
N ASN A 166 4.13 12.27 -11.02
CA ASN A 166 3.92 10.88 -10.57
C ASN A 166 3.20 10.80 -9.22
N ILE A 167 2.04 11.45 -9.13
CA ILE A 167 1.26 11.53 -7.89
C ILE A 167 0.11 10.52 -7.98
N GLN A 168 0.19 9.42 -7.24
CA GLN A 168 -0.87 8.40 -7.15
C GLN A 168 -0.85 7.64 -5.82
N TRP A 169 0.31 7.16 -5.39
CA TRP A 169 0.44 6.37 -4.17
C TRP A 169 0.17 7.26 -2.95
N TYR A 170 -0.73 6.81 -2.09
CA TYR A 170 -0.96 7.39 -0.78
C TYR A 170 -0.90 6.28 0.27
N TYR A 171 -0.35 6.62 1.42
CA TYR A 171 -0.31 5.77 2.59
C TYR A 171 -0.05 6.64 3.81
N PHE A 172 -1.04 6.77 4.68
CA PHE A 172 -0.97 7.63 5.86
C PHE A 172 -1.82 7.05 6.98
N ARG A 173 -1.55 7.49 8.20
CA ARG A 173 -2.39 7.20 9.37
C ARG A 173 -3.07 8.45 9.87
N ILE A 174 -4.22 8.25 10.47
CA ILE A 174 -4.97 9.21 11.26
C ILE A 174 -5.18 8.65 12.66
N SER A 175 -5.31 9.53 13.63
CA SER A 175 -5.73 9.21 14.99
C SER A 175 -6.63 10.33 15.51
N ASN A 176 -7.12 10.19 16.74
CA ASN A 176 -8.15 11.08 17.32
C ASN A 176 -9.48 11.03 16.53
N VAL A 177 -9.81 9.87 15.94
CA VAL A 177 -11.10 9.67 15.27
C VAL A 177 -12.24 9.63 16.29
N LYS A 178 -13.41 10.14 15.92
CA LYS A 178 -14.64 10.05 16.71
C LYS A 178 -15.56 9.01 16.10
N LYS A 179 -16.08 8.12 16.94
CA LYS A 179 -16.96 7.04 16.55
C LYS A 179 -18.25 7.58 15.92
N ASN A 180 -18.75 6.90 14.90
CA ASN A 180 -20.04 7.18 14.25
C ASN A 180 -20.16 8.60 13.66
N LYS A 181 -19.05 9.29 13.43
CA LYS A 181 -19.01 10.54 12.66
C LYS A 181 -18.67 10.22 11.21
N LEU A 182 -19.33 10.92 10.29
CA LEU A 182 -19.05 10.81 8.86
C LEU A 182 -17.90 11.75 8.53
N TYR A 183 -16.73 11.17 8.26
CA TYR A 183 -15.56 11.89 7.77
C TYR A 183 -15.53 11.89 6.25
N ARG A 184 -15.06 12.96 5.65
CA ARG A 184 -14.81 13.06 4.21
C ARG A 184 -13.36 13.44 3.94
N PHE A 185 -12.71 12.70 3.05
CA PHE A 185 -11.34 12.93 2.64
C PHE A 185 -11.29 13.24 1.16
N ASN A 186 -10.53 14.27 0.77
CA ASN A 186 -10.34 14.68 -0.61
C ASN A 186 -8.85 14.71 -0.92
N ILE A 187 -8.30 13.77 -1.69
CA ILE A 187 -6.95 13.91 -2.24
C ILE A 187 -7.03 14.75 -3.50
N ILE A 188 -6.55 15.99 -3.44
CA ILE A 188 -6.87 17.01 -4.45
C ILE A 188 -5.81 17.20 -5.56
N ASN A 189 -4.63 16.58 -5.44
CA ASN A 189 -3.50 16.83 -6.36
C ASN A 189 -3.11 15.64 -7.25
N LEU A 190 -4.05 14.73 -7.55
CA LEU A 190 -3.78 13.59 -8.44
C LEU A 190 -3.66 14.06 -9.89
N MET A 191 -2.89 13.33 -10.70
CA MET A 191 -2.50 13.80 -12.05
C MET A 191 -3.09 13.00 -13.20
N LYS A 192 -3.61 11.80 -12.95
CA LYS A 192 -4.12 10.91 -14.00
C LYS A 192 -5.52 11.35 -14.40
N PRO A 193 -5.86 11.29 -15.69
CA PRO A 193 -7.20 11.69 -16.14
C PRO A 193 -8.31 10.73 -15.71
N ASP A 194 -7.96 9.49 -15.35
CA ASP A 194 -8.91 8.46 -14.97
C ASP A 194 -8.31 7.53 -13.90
N SER A 195 -9.19 6.78 -13.22
CA SER A 195 -8.82 5.91 -12.13
C SER A 195 -9.78 4.75 -11.94
N LEU A 196 -9.26 3.62 -11.44
CA LEU A 196 -10.07 2.46 -11.04
C LEU A 196 -11.11 2.79 -9.96
N TYR A 197 -10.97 3.92 -9.25
CA TYR A 197 -12.01 4.42 -8.35
C TYR A 197 -13.34 4.71 -9.08
N ASN A 198 -13.30 5.09 -10.36
CA ASN A 198 -14.50 5.23 -11.20
C ASN A 198 -15.12 3.88 -11.59
N HIS A 199 -14.43 2.78 -11.31
CA HIS A 199 -14.84 1.41 -11.62
C HIS A 199 -15.02 0.56 -10.36
N GLY A 200 -15.30 1.19 -9.22
CA GLY A 200 -15.64 0.49 -7.99
C GLY A 200 -14.48 0.08 -7.10
N MET A 201 -13.25 0.52 -7.42
CA MET A 201 -12.15 0.43 -6.45
C MET A 201 -12.48 1.29 -5.23
N ARG A 202 -12.16 0.79 -4.04
CA ARG A 202 -12.20 1.54 -2.78
C ARG A 202 -10.81 1.67 -2.17
N PRO A 203 -10.54 2.74 -1.39
CA PRO A 203 -9.39 2.78 -0.49
C PRO A 203 -9.34 1.53 0.38
N ILE A 204 -8.14 1.17 0.84
CA ILE A 204 -8.04 0.19 1.91
C ILE A 204 -7.79 0.90 3.24
N MET A 205 -8.43 0.37 4.27
CA MET A 205 -8.37 0.87 5.64
C MET A 205 -7.83 -0.22 6.57
N TYR A 206 -7.06 0.17 7.57
CA TYR A 206 -6.64 -0.70 8.66
C TYR A 206 -6.87 -0.02 10.00
N SER A 207 -7.64 -0.64 10.88
CA SER A 207 -7.85 -0.19 12.26
C SER A 207 -6.92 -0.95 13.21
N GLU A 208 -6.10 -0.23 13.97
CA GLU A 208 -5.28 -0.87 15.02
C GLU A 208 -6.15 -1.53 16.09
N THR A 209 -7.29 -0.92 16.41
CA THR A 209 -8.23 -1.47 17.39
C THR A 209 -8.89 -2.77 16.92
N GLU A 210 -9.39 -2.83 15.68
CA GLU A 210 -9.98 -4.05 15.12
C GLU A 210 -8.92 -5.14 14.91
N ALA A 211 -7.72 -4.79 14.48
CA ALA A 211 -6.62 -5.74 14.36
C ALA A 211 -6.27 -6.38 15.72
N LYS A 212 -6.15 -5.57 16.77
CA LYS A 212 -5.82 -6.07 18.11
C LYS A 212 -6.94 -6.89 18.75
N LYS A 213 -8.20 -6.48 18.57
CA LYS A 213 -9.34 -7.13 19.23
C LYS A 213 -9.90 -8.32 18.46
N MET A 214 -9.83 -8.28 17.14
CA MET A 214 -10.55 -9.22 16.26
C MET A 214 -9.62 -9.91 15.24
N GLY A 215 -8.33 -9.57 15.19
CA GLY A 215 -7.41 -10.11 14.19
C GLY A 215 -7.71 -9.64 12.77
N LYS A 216 -8.49 -8.56 12.60
CA LYS A 216 -8.88 -8.04 11.28
C LYS A 216 -7.77 -7.20 10.66
N GLY A 217 -7.35 -7.59 9.46
CA GLY A 217 -6.31 -6.90 8.68
C GLY A 217 -6.83 -5.71 7.88
N TRP A 218 -6.21 -5.48 6.73
CA TRP A 218 -6.64 -4.45 5.78
C TRP A 218 -7.96 -4.82 5.13
N GLN A 219 -8.87 -3.86 4.99
CA GLN A 219 -10.17 -4.04 4.36
C GLN A 219 -10.45 -2.93 3.36
N ARG A 220 -11.14 -3.23 2.26
CA ARG A 220 -11.66 -2.18 1.37
C ARG A 220 -12.82 -1.46 2.03
N GLU A 221 -12.64 -0.16 2.21
CA GLU A 221 -13.58 0.68 2.94
C GLU A 221 -13.77 2.02 2.25
N GLY A 222 -14.88 2.67 2.59
CA GLY A 222 -15.23 3.99 2.12
C GLY A 222 -16.46 4.00 1.22
N ASP A 223 -17.28 5.02 1.44
CA ASP A 223 -18.52 5.27 0.72
C ASP A 223 -18.39 6.55 -0.13
N ASP A 224 -19.34 6.81 -1.02
CA ASP A 224 -19.34 8.02 -1.87
C ASP A 224 -18.01 8.27 -2.58
N VAL A 225 -17.36 7.18 -3.01
CA VAL A 225 -16.08 7.23 -3.70
C VAL A 225 -16.26 7.85 -5.08
N CYS A 226 -15.50 8.90 -5.39
CA CYS A 226 -15.53 9.57 -6.68
C CYS A 226 -14.14 10.05 -7.10
N TYR A 227 -13.84 9.92 -8.40
CA TYR A 227 -12.62 10.44 -8.99
C TYR A 227 -12.94 11.39 -10.15
N TYR A 228 -12.59 12.65 -10.02
CA TYR A 228 -13.01 13.68 -10.98
C TYR A 228 -11.97 14.78 -11.15
N GLN A 229 -11.99 15.44 -12.31
CA GLN A 229 -11.12 16.59 -12.56
C GLN A 229 -11.58 17.78 -11.72
N ASN A 230 -10.65 18.46 -11.04
CA ASN A 230 -10.96 19.65 -10.25
C ASN A 230 -10.52 20.94 -10.97
N SER A 231 -10.81 22.07 -10.34
CA SER A 231 -10.53 23.41 -10.88
C SER A 231 -9.06 23.86 -10.79
N MET A 232 -8.18 23.08 -10.14
CA MET A 232 -6.79 23.49 -9.89
C MET A 232 -5.89 23.25 -11.11
N LYS A 233 -5.41 24.34 -11.72
CA LYS A 233 -4.48 24.30 -12.86
C LYS A 233 -3.06 23.89 -12.46
N ARG A 234 -2.44 23.05 -13.29
CA ARG A 234 -1.03 22.68 -13.16
C ARG A 234 -0.15 23.67 -13.90
N LYS A 235 1.07 23.88 -13.39
CA LYS A 235 2.07 24.75 -14.04
C LYS A 235 2.43 24.31 -15.47
N ASN A 236 2.47 23.00 -15.72
CA ASN A 236 2.93 22.43 -16.99
C ASN A 236 1.77 21.95 -17.88
N SER A 237 0.59 22.60 -17.80
CA SER A 237 -0.67 22.28 -18.49
C SER A 237 -1.57 21.19 -17.84
N GLY A 238 -2.86 21.31 -18.11
CA GLY A 238 -3.93 20.47 -17.55
C GLY A 238 -4.32 20.84 -16.11
N TYR A 239 -5.23 20.06 -15.55
CA TYR A 239 -5.76 20.21 -14.21
C TYR A 239 -5.34 19.04 -13.32
N TYR A 240 -5.45 19.24 -12.01
CA TYR A 240 -5.41 18.13 -11.06
C TYR A 240 -6.77 17.43 -10.98
N TYR A 241 -6.76 16.27 -10.34
CA TYR A 241 -7.91 15.42 -10.12
C TYR A 241 -8.06 15.19 -8.62
N THR A 242 -9.31 15.07 -8.19
CA THR A 242 -9.70 14.78 -6.82
C THR A 242 -10.17 13.34 -6.71
N LEU A 243 -9.58 12.59 -5.76
CA LEU A 243 -10.19 11.38 -5.21
C LEU A 243 -10.88 11.76 -3.91
N THR A 244 -12.18 11.48 -3.80
CA THR A 244 -12.93 11.68 -2.56
C THR A 244 -13.56 10.39 -2.09
N TRP A 245 -13.68 10.23 -0.77
CA TRP A 245 -14.45 9.16 -0.13
C TRP A 245 -14.89 9.60 1.26
N ASN A 246 -15.99 9.01 1.72
CA ASN A 246 -16.46 9.11 3.09
C ASN A 246 -15.98 7.90 3.90
N ALA A 247 -15.78 8.06 5.20
CA ALA A 247 -15.52 6.97 6.12
C ALA A 247 -16.19 7.21 7.48
N THR A 248 -16.65 6.14 8.12
CA THR A 248 -17.18 6.17 9.48
C THR A 248 -16.43 5.17 10.34
N PHE A 249 -15.99 5.59 11.52
CA PHE A 249 -15.17 4.75 12.41
C PHE A 249 -16.01 4.12 13.54
N LYS A 250 -15.64 2.90 13.92
CA LYS A 250 -16.36 2.10 14.95
C LYS A 250 -15.87 2.35 16.38
N HIS A 251 -14.73 3.02 16.52
CA HIS A 251 -14.03 3.19 17.79
C HIS A 251 -13.55 4.63 17.95
N ASP A 252 -13.78 5.22 19.13
CA ASP A 252 -13.20 6.51 19.48
C ASP A 252 -11.69 6.37 19.71
N ASN A 253 -10.95 7.42 19.32
CA ASN A 253 -9.51 7.55 19.51
C ASN A 253 -8.68 6.40 18.89
N ASP A 254 -9.24 5.71 17.89
CA ASP A 254 -8.52 4.69 17.14
C ASP A 254 -7.40 5.29 16.29
N THR A 255 -6.40 4.46 15.99
CA THR A 255 -5.41 4.76 14.94
C THR A 255 -5.81 3.98 13.71
N VAL A 256 -6.07 4.70 12.62
CA VAL A 256 -6.52 4.13 11.36
C VAL A 256 -5.55 4.49 10.26
N TYR A 257 -5.22 3.54 9.40
CA TYR A 257 -4.39 3.74 8.23
C TYR A 257 -5.25 3.69 6.97
N PHE A 258 -4.95 4.57 6.02
CA PHE A 258 -5.47 4.51 4.66
C PHE A 258 -4.34 4.34 3.67
N ALA A 259 -4.53 3.49 2.66
CA ALA A 259 -3.57 3.30 1.58
C ALA A 259 -4.25 3.09 0.22
N HIS A 260 -3.51 3.39 -0.85
CA HIS A 260 -3.99 3.18 -2.23
C HIS A 260 -4.20 1.70 -2.54
N CYS A 261 -3.31 0.83 -2.05
CA CYS A 261 -3.37 -0.62 -2.18
C CYS A 261 -2.60 -1.26 -1.01
N TYR A 262 -2.75 -2.58 -0.82
CA TYR A 262 -2.15 -3.32 0.29
C TYR A 262 -0.65 -2.99 0.38
N PRO A 263 -0.17 -2.37 1.48
CA PRO A 263 1.24 -1.98 1.56
C PRO A 263 2.13 -3.21 1.65
N TYR A 264 3.23 -3.18 0.90
CA TYR A 264 4.31 -4.14 1.00
C TYR A 264 5.62 -3.35 1.02
N THR A 265 6.24 -3.27 2.19
CA THR A 265 7.42 -2.42 2.41
C THR A 265 8.73 -3.15 2.10
N TYR A 266 9.85 -2.42 2.09
CA TYR A 266 11.17 -3.04 1.95
C TYR A 266 11.56 -3.82 3.20
N THR A 267 11.13 -3.37 4.39
CA THR A 267 11.24 -4.15 5.63
C THR A 267 10.46 -5.47 5.54
N ASP A 268 9.24 -5.46 4.98
CA ASP A 268 8.46 -6.68 4.76
C ASP A 268 9.21 -7.66 3.86
N LEU A 269 9.83 -7.16 2.77
CA LEU A 269 10.68 -7.98 1.90
C LEU A 269 11.85 -8.57 2.67
N CYS A 270 12.62 -7.74 3.39
CA CYS A 270 13.80 -8.19 4.11
C CYS A 270 13.44 -9.28 5.14
N ARG A 271 12.36 -9.09 5.90
CA ARG A 271 11.85 -10.08 6.84
C ARG A 271 11.47 -11.39 6.13
N TYR A 272 10.73 -11.30 5.02
CA TYR A 272 10.34 -12.46 4.23
C TYR A 272 11.56 -13.25 3.71
N LEU A 273 12.56 -12.57 3.12
CA LEU A 273 13.77 -13.22 2.63
C LEU A 273 14.58 -13.88 3.76
N ASN A 274 14.69 -13.21 4.91
CA ASN A 274 15.36 -13.78 6.08
C ASN A 274 14.64 -15.05 6.59
N GLN A 275 13.31 -15.08 6.56
CA GLN A 275 12.52 -16.26 6.90
C GLN A 275 12.76 -17.42 5.92
N LEU A 276 12.86 -17.13 4.61
CA LEU A 276 13.19 -18.15 3.61
C LEU A 276 14.58 -18.76 3.85
N GLU A 277 15.56 -17.94 4.23
CA GLU A 277 16.93 -18.40 4.54
C GLU A 277 17.02 -19.14 5.88
N ALA A 278 16.10 -18.88 6.81
CA ALA A 278 16.03 -19.59 8.09
C ALA A 278 15.42 -20.99 7.95
N ASP A 279 14.58 -21.25 6.95
CA ASP A 279 14.04 -22.58 6.64
C ASP A 279 15.07 -23.43 5.86
N PRO A 280 15.60 -24.51 6.44
CA PRO A 280 16.62 -25.34 5.78
C PRO A 280 16.17 -25.93 4.44
N LYS A 281 14.87 -26.28 4.31
CA LYS A 281 14.33 -26.89 3.09
C LYS A 281 14.22 -25.87 1.96
N LYS A 282 13.80 -24.64 2.27
CA LYS A 282 13.75 -23.54 1.30
C LYS A 282 15.16 -23.05 0.96
N LYS A 283 16.03 -22.86 1.95
CA LYS A 283 17.43 -22.48 1.77
C LYS A 283 18.19 -23.46 0.86
N ALA A 284 17.96 -24.76 0.97
CA ALA A 284 18.59 -25.75 0.09
C ALA A 284 18.18 -25.62 -1.40
N ARG A 285 17.14 -24.83 -1.71
CA ARG A 285 16.58 -24.64 -3.06
C ARG A 285 16.81 -23.23 -3.60
N MET A 286 17.44 -22.34 -2.83
CA MET A 286 17.75 -20.99 -3.28
C MET A 286 19.09 -20.47 -2.75
N VAL A 287 19.69 -19.55 -3.49
CA VAL A 287 20.83 -18.74 -3.02
C VAL A 287 20.45 -17.27 -3.16
N ARG A 288 20.60 -16.50 -2.10
CA ARG A 288 20.42 -15.04 -2.10
C ARG A 288 21.78 -14.35 -2.24
N LYS A 289 21.86 -13.34 -3.09
CA LYS A 289 23.01 -12.43 -3.23
C LYS A 289 22.53 -11.00 -3.39
N THR A 290 23.38 -10.04 -3.04
CA THR A 290 23.18 -8.64 -3.42
C THR A 290 23.55 -8.48 -4.89
N LEU A 291 22.58 -8.09 -5.73
CA LEU A 291 22.82 -7.74 -7.14
C LEU A 291 23.62 -6.45 -7.24
N CYS A 292 23.13 -5.41 -6.57
CA CYS A 292 23.74 -4.08 -6.52
C CYS A 292 23.21 -3.31 -5.30
N GLN A 293 23.68 -2.08 -5.15
CA GLN A 293 23.15 -1.13 -4.19
C GLN A 293 22.50 0.05 -4.90
N THR A 294 21.42 0.54 -4.33
CA THR A 294 20.73 1.75 -4.80
C THR A 294 21.49 3.03 -4.43
N LEU A 295 20.93 4.19 -4.81
CA LEU A 295 21.49 5.50 -4.47
C LEU A 295 21.59 5.72 -2.96
N ALA A 296 20.55 5.32 -2.22
CA ALA A 296 20.54 5.37 -0.76
C ALA A 296 21.33 4.23 -0.11
N LYS A 297 22.02 3.39 -0.90
CA LYS A 297 22.80 2.23 -0.44
C LYS A 297 21.96 1.14 0.22
N ASN A 298 20.70 0.98 -0.20
CA ASN A 298 19.89 -0.21 0.09
C ASN A 298 20.28 -1.32 -0.88
N ASN A 299 20.18 -2.57 -0.43
CA ASN A 299 20.51 -3.71 -1.27
C ASN A 299 19.36 -4.01 -2.23
N VAL A 300 19.71 -4.34 -3.48
CA VAL A 300 18.80 -4.99 -4.42
C VAL A 300 19.15 -6.47 -4.41
N ASP A 301 18.25 -7.31 -3.94
CA ASP A 301 18.47 -8.75 -3.81
C ASP A 301 18.26 -9.48 -5.14
N LEU A 302 19.10 -10.50 -5.39
CA LEU A 302 18.94 -11.50 -6.44
C LEU A 302 18.85 -12.88 -5.79
N LEU A 303 17.75 -13.58 -6.04
CA LEU A 303 17.57 -14.97 -5.66
C LEU A 303 17.82 -15.86 -6.88
N THR A 304 18.72 -16.82 -6.76
CA THR A 304 18.87 -17.91 -7.72
C THR A 304 18.17 -19.14 -7.16
N ILE A 305 17.09 -19.60 -7.81
CA ILE A 305 16.27 -20.74 -7.38
C ILE A 305 16.39 -21.86 -8.41
N THR A 306 16.92 -23.02 -7.99
CA THR A 306 17.10 -24.21 -8.85
C THR A 306 17.37 -25.44 -7.97
N SER A 307 17.48 -26.62 -8.58
CA SER A 307 18.01 -27.80 -7.92
C SER A 307 19.54 -27.77 -8.02
N PHE A 308 20.21 -27.49 -6.91
CA PHE A 308 21.69 -27.37 -6.84
C PHE A 308 22.42 -28.71 -6.84
N ASN A 309 21.71 -29.81 -6.55
CA ASN A 309 22.29 -31.15 -6.49
C ASN A 309 22.26 -31.87 -7.86
N SER A 310 21.94 -31.16 -8.95
CA SER A 310 22.05 -31.73 -10.29
C SER A 310 23.51 -31.87 -10.72
N ASP A 311 23.81 -32.89 -11.51
CA ASP A 311 25.10 -33.06 -12.19
C ASP A 311 25.56 -31.71 -12.82
N PRO A 312 26.79 -31.23 -12.54
CA PRO A 312 27.32 -29.99 -13.10
C PRO A 312 27.17 -29.86 -14.62
N GLU A 313 27.28 -30.97 -15.38
CA GLU A 313 27.08 -30.95 -16.84
C GLU A 313 25.60 -30.75 -17.20
N ALA A 314 24.67 -31.38 -16.48
CA ALA A 314 23.24 -31.12 -16.64
C ALA A 314 22.87 -29.69 -16.22
N ALA A 315 23.53 -29.14 -15.20
CA ALA A 315 23.30 -27.77 -14.73
C ALA A 315 23.67 -26.71 -15.78
N LYS A 316 24.72 -26.94 -16.59
CA LYS A 316 25.15 -26.02 -17.67
C LYS A 316 24.11 -25.86 -18.79
N HIS A 317 23.26 -26.85 -18.99
CA HIS A 317 22.26 -26.85 -20.06
C HIS A 317 20.89 -26.31 -19.63
N LYS A 318 20.70 -26.00 -18.34
CA LYS A 318 19.44 -25.44 -17.85
C LYS A 318 19.23 -24.04 -18.43
N LYS A 319 18.01 -23.80 -18.90
CA LYS A 319 17.61 -22.46 -19.37
C LYS A 319 17.43 -21.51 -18.19
N GLY A 320 17.89 -20.27 -18.35
CA GLY A 320 17.68 -19.20 -17.38
C GLY A 320 16.32 -18.53 -17.55
N ILE A 321 15.64 -18.24 -16.45
CA ILE A 321 14.42 -17.43 -16.40
C ILE A 321 14.67 -16.24 -15.48
N LEU A 322 14.51 -15.02 -15.97
CA LEU A 322 14.63 -13.79 -15.18
C LEU A 322 13.25 -13.27 -14.82
N LEU A 323 13.00 -13.07 -13.52
CA LEU A 323 11.78 -12.47 -13.00
C LEU A 323 12.14 -11.25 -12.17
N SER A 324 11.44 -10.13 -12.36
CA SER A 324 11.62 -8.92 -11.56
C SER A 324 10.28 -8.33 -11.14
N ALA A 325 10.25 -7.64 -10.00
CA ALA A 325 9.07 -6.96 -9.48
C ALA A 325 9.43 -5.60 -8.86
N ARG A 326 8.40 -4.77 -8.61
CA ARG A 326 8.51 -3.41 -8.05
C ARG A 326 9.55 -2.54 -8.75
N VAL A 327 9.45 -2.48 -10.08
CA VAL A 327 10.16 -1.48 -10.88
C VAL A 327 9.59 -0.09 -10.54
N HIS A 328 8.26 0.03 -10.58
CA HIS A 328 7.55 1.17 -10.01
C HIS A 328 7.22 0.89 -8.53
N PRO A 329 7.58 1.80 -7.61
CA PRO A 329 7.40 1.57 -6.18
C PRO A 329 5.95 1.43 -5.71
N GLY A 330 5.00 2.16 -6.30
CA GLY A 330 3.59 2.16 -5.89
C GLY A 330 2.79 0.93 -6.32
N GLU A 331 3.37 0.05 -7.14
CA GLU A 331 2.71 -1.14 -7.69
C GLU A 331 2.87 -2.35 -6.76
N THR A 332 2.31 -2.26 -5.55
CA THR A 332 2.52 -3.25 -4.46
C THR A 332 2.02 -4.65 -4.81
N CYS A 333 1.01 -4.78 -5.68
CA CYS A 333 0.50 -6.07 -6.16
C CYS A 333 1.60 -6.97 -6.74
N SER A 334 2.61 -6.38 -7.41
CA SER A 334 3.75 -7.12 -7.95
C SER A 334 4.59 -7.80 -6.85
N SER A 335 4.69 -7.23 -5.65
CA SER A 335 5.38 -7.86 -4.53
C SER A 335 4.63 -9.08 -3.99
N TYR A 336 3.31 -9.00 -3.87
CA TYR A 336 2.50 -10.13 -3.41
C TYR A 336 2.53 -11.29 -4.42
N MET A 337 2.42 -10.98 -5.72
CA MET A 337 2.58 -11.97 -6.79
C MET A 337 3.97 -12.62 -6.75
N MET A 338 5.02 -11.79 -6.61
CA MET A 338 6.39 -12.29 -6.54
C MET A 338 6.63 -13.16 -5.30
N LYS A 339 6.05 -12.79 -4.15
CA LYS A 339 6.08 -13.61 -2.94
C LYS A 339 5.49 -14.99 -3.21
N GLY A 340 4.30 -15.06 -3.81
CA GLY A 340 3.65 -16.32 -4.17
C GLY A 340 4.48 -17.18 -5.14
N ILE A 341 5.10 -16.57 -6.15
CA ILE A 341 6.02 -17.26 -7.07
C ILE A 341 7.21 -17.85 -6.31
N ILE A 342 7.86 -17.08 -5.43
CA ILE A 342 9.00 -17.56 -4.65
C ILE A 342 8.57 -18.68 -3.70
N ASP A 343 7.43 -18.55 -3.02
CA ASP A 343 6.91 -19.59 -2.12
C ASP A 343 6.62 -20.89 -2.89
N TYR A 344 6.03 -20.81 -4.08
CA TYR A 344 5.79 -21.96 -4.93
C TYR A 344 7.09 -22.60 -5.42
N LEU A 345 8.00 -21.81 -6.00
CA LEU A 345 9.27 -22.28 -6.54
C LEU A 345 10.22 -22.81 -5.46
N THR A 346 10.12 -22.37 -4.22
CA THR A 346 10.87 -22.93 -3.09
C THR A 346 10.11 -24.04 -2.35
N GLY A 347 8.85 -24.27 -2.72
CA GLY A 347 7.95 -25.25 -2.12
C GLY A 347 8.24 -26.72 -2.48
N PRO A 348 7.64 -27.67 -1.75
CA PRO A 348 7.94 -29.10 -1.87
C PRO A 348 7.18 -29.81 -3.00
N THR A 349 6.29 -29.12 -3.73
CA THR A 349 5.45 -29.77 -4.74
C THR A 349 6.28 -30.39 -5.86
N LEU A 350 5.76 -31.47 -6.45
CA LEU A 350 6.42 -32.17 -7.56
C LEU A 350 6.65 -31.22 -8.75
N ASN A 351 5.64 -30.43 -9.11
CA ASN A 351 5.74 -29.46 -10.21
C ASN A 351 6.82 -28.41 -9.94
N ALA A 352 6.92 -27.86 -8.72
CA ALA A 352 8.00 -26.94 -8.38
C ALA A 352 9.37 -27.61 -8.46
N LYS A 353 9.49 -28.88 -8.07
CA LYS A 353 10.73 -29.66 -8.24
C LYS A 353 11.09 -29.83 -9.72
N ILE A 354 10.14 -30.24 -10.56
CA ILE A 354 10.34 -30.38 -12.01
C ILE A 354 10.83 -29.05 -12.61
N LEU A 355 10.24 -27.93 -12.24
CA LEU A 355 10.71 -26.61 -12.68
C LEU A 355 12.16 -26.34 -12.27
N ARG A 356 12.51 -26.58 -11.00
CA ARG A 356 13.88 -26.41 -10.49
C ARG A 356 14.91 -27.37 -11.12
N ASP A 357 14.48 -28.55 -11.53
CA ASP A 357 15.35 -29.52 -12.19
C ASP A 357 15.68 -29.10 -13.63
N ASN A 358 14.79 -28.36 -14.30
CA ASN A 358 14.94 -27.97 -15.72
C ASN A 358 15.40 -26.52 -15.94
N PHE A 359 15.19 -25.63 -14.97
CA PHE A 359 15.45 -24.20 -15.11
C PHE A 359 16.28 -23.62 -13.96
N VAL A 360 16.91 -22.48 -14.24
CA VAL A 360 17.52 -21.60 -13.23
C VAL A 360 16.72 -20.31 -13.19
N PHE A 361 16.00 -20.09 -12.10
CA PHE A 361 15.24 -18.85 -11.90
C PHE A 361 16.11 -17.82 -11.22
N ASN A 362 16.30 -16.67 -11.85
CA ASN A 362 16.94 -15.49 -11.30
C ASN A 362 15.84 -14.49 -10.97
N VAL A 363 15.63 -14.20 -9.69
CA VAL A 363 14.49 -13.44 -9.19
C VAL A 363 14.96 -12.19 -8.48
N ILE A 364 14.50 -11.03 -8.92
CA ILE A 364 14.73 -9.73 -8.29
C ILE A 364 13.41 -9.28 -7.66
N PRO A 365 13.17 -9.55 -6.36
CA PRO A 365 11.86 -9.34 -5.76
C PRO A 365 11.45 -7.88 -5.61
N MET A 366 12.41 -6.96 -5.58
CA MET A 366 12.16 -5.53 -5.55
C MET A 366 13.31 -4.77 -6.21
N LEU A 367 13.06 -4.20 -7.38
CA LEU A 367 14.07 -3.48 -8.15
C LEU A 367 14.30 -2.05 -7.63
N ASN A 368 13.29 -1.43 -7.02
CA ASN A 368 13.32 -0.03 -6.59
C ASN A 368 13.07 0.16 -5.08
N PRO A 369 13.93 -0.37 -4.18
CA PRO A 369 13.69 -0.29 -2.75
C PRO A 369 13.72 1.16 -2.23
N ASP A 370 14.54 2.04 -2.80
CA ASP A 370 14.58 3.45 -2.38
C ASP A 370 13.25 4.16 -2.62
N GLY A 371 12.64 3.98 -3.80
CA GLY A 371 11.34 4.54 -4.09
C GLY A 371 10.25 3.94 -3.18
N VAL A 372 10.36 2.67 -2.82
CA VAL A 372 9.42 2.00 -1.90
C VAL A 372 9.52 2.58 -0.49
N ILE A 373 10.73 2.77 0.03
CA ILE A 373 10.96 3.35 1.37
C ILE A 373 10.38 4.77 1.45
N ASN A 374 10.54 5.57 0.40
CA ASN A 374 10.13 6.97 0.37
C ASN A 374 8.66 7.20 -0.03
N GLY A 375 7.89 6.15 -0.31
CA GLY A 375 6.48 6.26 -0.70
C GLY A 375 6.29 6.89 -2.10
N ASN A 376 7.22 6.65 -3.02
CA ASN A 376 7.05 7.03 -4.42
C ASN A 376 5.97 6.16 -5.10
N THR A 377 5.46 6.65 -6.21
CA THR A 377 4.55 5.97 -7.12
C THR A 377 5.31 5.22 -8.21
N ARG A 378 6.23 5.89 -8.91
CA ARG A 378 6.77 5.44 -10.20
C ARG A 378 8.29 5.45 -10.26
N CYS A 379 8.91 6.53 -9.79
CA CYS A 379 10.33 6.79 -10.02
C CYS A 379 11.24 6.30 -8.88
N SER A 380 12.50 6.08 -9.21
CA SER A 380 13.59 5.94 -8.23
C SER A 380 13.96 7.28 -7.60
N LEU A 381 14.87 7.31 -6.63
CA LEU A 381 15.40 8.55 -6.06
C LEU A 381 16.15 9.43 -7.06
N ALA A 382 16.58 8.91 -8.21
CA ALA A 382 17.13 9.75 -9.28
C ALA A 382 16.05 10.61 -9.99
N GLY A 383 14.77 10.41 -9.67
CA GLY A 383 13.66 10.99 -10.43
C GLY A 383 13.40 10.29 -11.76
N VAL A 384 13.96 9.08 -11.96
CA VAL A 384 13.91 8.34 -13.22
C VAL A 384 12.96 7.14 -13.11
N ASP A 385 12.18 6.92 -14.17
CA ASP A 385 11.40 5.71 -14.40
C ASP A 385 12.34 4.56 -14.83
N LEU A 386 12.56 3.59 -13.94
CA LEU A 386 13.48 2.47 -14.18
C LEU A 386 13.02 1.55 -15.33
N ASN A 387 11.76 1.61 -15.75
CA ASN A 387 11.25 0.85 -16.89
C ASN A 387 11.45 1.59 -18.24
N ARG A 388 12.24 2.66 -18.23
CA ARG A 388 12.58 3.48 -19.40
C ARG A 388 14.09 3.76 -19.49
N CYS A 389 14.89 3.03 -18.70
CA CYS A 389 16.35 3.16 -18.62
C CYS A 389 17.06 2.19 -19.56
#